data_AF-A0A6V7MAL3-F1
#
_entry.id   AF-A0A6V7MAL3-F1
#
_cell.length_a   1.000
_cell.length_b   1.000
_cell.length_c   1.000
_cell.angle_alpha   90.00
_cell.angle_beta   90.00
_cell.angle_gamma   90.00
#
_symmetry.space_group_name_H-M   'P 1'
#
loop_
_entity.id
_entity.type
_entity.pdbx_description
1 polymer ?
#
loop_
_entity_poly.entity_id
_entity_poly.type
_entity_poly.pdbx_seq_one_letter_code
_entity_poly.pdbx_strand_id
1 'polypeptide(L)'
;EANNLTNLSSYRYSGLVHRKTVGVVDTPDKKGFTVVVKKGRIAHKPAKSTIRHTMKAGARRSLHKLKSLLNSTKYRRDLTK
;
A
#
# COMPACT_ATOMS: atom_id res chain seq x y z
N GLU A 1 -8.40 -10.74 0.14
CA GLU A 1 -8.49 -9.95 -1.12
C GLU A 1 -7.15 -9.28 -1.42
N ALA A 2 -6.86 -8.96 -2.69
CA ALA A 2 -5.69 -8.15 -3.02
C ALA A 2 -5.80 -6.75 -2.40
N ASN A 3 -4.69 -6.24 -1.82
CA ASN A 3 -4.64 -4.96 -1.10
C ASN A 3 -5.61 -4.85 0.10
N ASN A 4 -5.92 -5.96 0.77
CA ASN A 4 -6.56 -5.98 2.09
C ASN A 4 -5.50 -6.28 3.17
N LEU A 5 -5.20 -5.28 4.00
CA LEU A 5 -4.12 -5.36 5.00
C LEU A 5 -4.44 -6.26 6.19
N THR A 6 -5.68 -6.25 6.67
CA THR A 6 -6.09 -6.94 7.90
C THR A 6 -6.79 -8.27 7.64
N ASN A 7 -6.96 -8.64 6.37
CA ASN A 7 -7.74 -9.79 5.92
C ASN A 7 -9.17 -9.83 6.50
N LEU A 8 -9.72 -8.68 6.90
CA LEU A 8 -11.10 -8.55 7.35
C LEU A 8 -11.97 -8.16 6.15
N SER A 9 -13.07 -8.89 5.93
CA SER A 9 -14.08 -8.50 4.95
C SER A 9 -14.87 -7.31 5.51
N SER A 10 -14.40 -6.10 5.18
CA SER A 10 -15.03 -4.86 5.60
C SER A 10 -14.80 -3.80 4.54
N TYR A 11 -15.80 -2.92 4.34
CA TYR A 11 -15.71 -1.81 3.41
C TYR A 11 -14.43 -0.99 3.59
N ARG A 12 -13.99 -0.76 4.84
CA ARG A 12 -12.78 0.03 5.13
C ARG A 12 -11.51 -0.60 4.57
N TYR A 13 -11.37 -1.92 4.66
CA TYR A 13 -10.14 -2.64 4.32
C TYR A 13 -10.16 -3.27 2.92
N SER A 14 -11.27 -3.18 2.18
CA SER A 14 -11.34 -3.71 0.83
C SER A 14 -10.38 -3.00 -0.13
N GLY A 15 -9.59 -3.79 -0.86
CA GLY A 15 -8.61 -3.30 -1.82
C GLY A 15 -9.17 -3.10 -3.24
N LEU A 16 -10.44 -3.42 -3.48
CA LEU A 16 -11.06 -3.33 -4.80
C LEU A 16 -11.92 -2.07 -4.95
N VAL A 17 -12.76 -1.81 -3.94
CA VAL A 17 -13.77 -0.75 -3.95
C VAL A 17 -13.14 0.65 -3.92
N HIS A 18 -12.06 0.83 -3.14
CA HIS A 18 -11.46 2.14 -2.96
C HIS A 18 -10.62 2.60 -4.15
N ARG A 19 -10.66 3.92 -4.43
CA ARG A 19 -9.77 4.57 -5.41
C ARG A 19 -8.32 4.65 -4.94
N LYS A 20 -8.11 4.70 -3.63
CA LYS A 20 -6.80 4.70 -2.96
C LYS A 20 -6.71 3.48 -2.05
N THR A 21 -5.71 2.65 -2.28
CA THR A 21 -5.49 1.41 -1.54
C THR A 21 -4.02 1.26 -1.20
N VAL A 22 -3.73 0.57 -0.11
CA VAL A 22 -2.38 0.26 0.34
C VAL A 22 -2.32 -1.24 0.53
N GLY A 23 -1.36 -1.89 -0.11
CA GLY A 23 -1.03 -3.29 0.08
C GLY A 23 0.45 -3.43 0.43
N VAL A 24 0.79 -4.52 1.10
CA VAL A 24 2.17 -4.91 1.37
C VAL A 24 2.37 -6.29 0.76
N VAL A 25 3.43 -6.45 -0.01
CA VAL A 25 3.80 -7.70 -0.66
C VAL A 25 5.29 -7.94 -0.42
N ASP A 26 5.67 -9.19 -0.28
CA ASP A 26 7.08 -9.55 -0.17
C ASP A 26 7.85 -9.23 -1.44
N THR A 27 9.12 -8.93 -1.26
CA THR A 27 10.04 -8.77 -2.38
C THR A 27 10.43 -10.14 -2.93
N PRO A 28 10.69 -10.29 -4.25
CA PRO A 28 11.20 -11.54 -4.82
C PRO A 28 12.46 -12.04 -4.11
N ASP A 29 13.32 -11.10 -3.70
CA ASP A 29 14.58 -11.36 -3.03
C ASP A 29 14.43 -11.65 -1.52
N LYS A 30 13.21 -11.59 -0.97
CA LYS A 30 12.90 -11.67 0.47
C LYS A 30 13.68 -10.69 1.36
N LYS A 31 14.25 -9.64 0.76
CA LYS A 31 15.03 -8.58 1.43
C LYS A 31 14.20 -7.31 1.48
N GLY A 32 13.41 -7.18 2.55
CA GLY A 32 12.47 -6.07 2.76
C GLY A 32 11.12 -6.33 2.09
N PHE A 33 10.31 -5.27 1.97
CA PHE A 33 8.93 -5.35 1.48
C PHE A 33 8.64 -4.34 0.38
N THR A 34 7.64 -4.66 -0.43
CA THR A 34 7.12 -3.79 -1.48
C THR A 34 5.75 -3.27 -1.08
N VAL A 35 5.60 -1.96 -1.06
CA VAL A 35 4.33 -1.29 -0.83
C VAL A 35 3.64 -1.10 -2.18
N VAL A 36 2.40 -1.56 -2.25
CA VAL A 36 1.55 -1.47 -3.44
C VAL A 36 0.53 -0.36 -3.20
N VAL A 37 0.49 0.64 -4.08
CA VAL A 37 -0.47 1.76 -3.99
C VAL A 37 -1.22 1.97 -5.30
N LYS A 38 -2.46 2.46 -5.20
CA LYS A 38 -3.33 2.70 -6.38
C LYS A 38 -3.37 4.19 -6.77
N LYS A 39 -3.14 4.49 -8.04
CA LYS A 39 -3.30 5.83 -8.63
C LYS A 39 -4.79 6.11 -8.83
N GLY A 40 -5.39 6.87 -7.92
CA GLY A 40 -6.83 7.19 -7.97
C GLY A 40 -7.30 7.92 -9.23
N ARG A 41 -6.41 8.66 -9.93
CA ARG A 41 -6.73 9.35 -11.19
C ARG A 41 -7.01 8.38 -12.35
N ILE A 42 -6.29 7.25 -12.40
CA ILE A 42 -6.36 6.27 -13.49
C ILE A 42 -6.88 4.92 -12.99
N ALA A 43 -7.79 4.94 -12.01
CA ALA A 43 -8.35 3.73 -11.41
C ALA A 43 -9.06 2.81 -12.42
N HIS A 44 -9.56 3.37 -13.53
CA HIS A 44 -10.19 2.63 -14.64
C HIS A 44 -9.18 1.91 -15.55
N LYS A 45 -7.86 2.13 -15.39
CA LYS A 45 -6.80 1.46 -16.15
C LYS A 45 -6.03 0.51 -15.24
N PRO A 46 -6.52 -0.72 -14.99
CA PRO A 46 -5.98 -1.61 -13.96
C PRO A 46 -4.47 -1.86 -14.12
N ALA A 47 -4.01 -2.09 -15.35
CA ALA A 47 -2.60 -2.32 -15.67
C ALA A 47 -1.67 -1.14 -15.30
N LYS A 48 -2.15 0.11 -15.35
CA LYS A 48 -1.35 1.31 -15.05
C LYS A 48 -1.63 1.89 -13.66
N SER A 49 -2.73 1.48 -13.05
CA SER A 49 -3.22 2.05 -11.79
C SER A 49 -2.38 1.65 -10.58
N THR A 50 -1.69 0.50 -10.64
CA THR A 50 -0.94 -0.05 -9.51
C THR A 50 0.52 0.37 -9.58
N ILE A 51 1.05 0.96 -8.50
CA ILE A 51 2.47 1.28 -8.33
C ILE A 51 3.05 0.41 -7.24
N ARG A 52 4.28 -0.05 -7.45
CA ARG A 52 5.05 -0.83 -6.48
C ARG A 52 6.28 -0.02 -6.04
N HIS A 53 6.45 0.14 -4.73
CA HIS A 53 7.61 0.79 -4.13
C HIS A 53 8.32 -0.18 -3.21
N THR A 54 9.53 -0.59 -3.59
CA THR A 54 10.33 -1.53 -2.81
C THR A 54 11.16 -0.81 -1.76
N MET A 55 11.09 -1.25 -0.51
CA MET A 55 11.84 -0.70 0.61
C MET A 55 12.80 -1.75 1.16
N LYS A 56 14.12 -1.54 0.97
CA LYS A 56 15.18 -2.47 1.41
C LYS A 56 16.09 -1.91 2.52
N ALA A 57 15.82 -0.70 3.01
CA ALA A 57 16.75 0.06 3.86
C ALA A 57 16.80 -0.35 5.34
N GLY A 58 16.36 -1.57 5.68
CA GLY A 58 16.27 -2.09 7.06
C GLY A 58 14.95 -1.75 7.78
N ALA A 59 14.50 -2.64 8.67
CA ALA A 59 13.14 -2.67 9.22
C ALA A 59 12.66 -1.32 9.79
N ARG A 60 13.41 -0.70 10.70
CA ARG A 60 13.03 0.56 11.34
C ARG A 60 12.93 1.72 10.33
N ARG A 61 13.92 1.83 9.43
CA ARG A 61 13.99 2.91 8.44
C ARG A 61 12.89 2.77 7.39
N SER A 62 12.61 1.56 6.91
CA SER A 62 11.53 1.30 5.97
C SER A 62 10.15 1.54 6.59
N LEU A 63 9.93 1.14 7.84
CA LEU A 63 8.64 1.39 8.53
C LEU A 63 8.42 2.88 8.79
N HIS A 64 9.45 3.60 9.24
CA HIS A 64 9.36 5.06 9.41
C HIS A 64 9.07 5.77 8.09
N LYS A 65 9.72 5.35 6.99
CA LYS A 65 9.48 5.90 5.66
C LYS A 65 8.06 5.63 5.17
N LEU A 66 7.52 4.43 5.38
CA LEU A 66 6.13 4.09 5.05
C LEU A 66 5.14 4.94 5.86
N LYS A 67 5.33 5.03 7.18
CA LYS A 67 4.47 5.86 8.05
C LYS A 67 4.48 7.32 7.62
N SER A 68 5.66 7.88 7.36
CA SER A 68 5.81 9.26 6.89
C SER A 68 5.16 9.46 5.52
N LEU A 69 5.32 8.51 4.58
CA LEU A 69 4.68 8.56 3.26
C LEU A 69 3.14 8.67 3.39
N LEU A 70 2.50 7.80 4.17
CA LEU A 70 1.04 7.79 4.32
C LEU A 70 0.52 9.05 5.02
N ASN A 71 1.22 9.50 6.07
CA ASN A 71 0.82 10.66 6.85
C ASN A 71 1.02 11.98 6.09
N SER A 72 2.21 12.21 5.50
CA SER A 72 2.54 13.45 4.79
C SER A 72 1.65 13.64 3.55
N THR A 73 1.47 12.59 2.75
CA THR A 73 0.71 12.65 1.50
C THR A 73 -0.82 12.58 1.69
N LYS A 74 -1.30 12.46 2.95
CA LYS A 74 -2.73 12.27 3.26
C LYS A 74 -3.31 11.03 2.55
N TYR A 75 -2.50 10.00 2.35
CA TYR A 75 -2.89 8.81 1.61
C TYR A 75 -3.30 7.70 2.59
N ARG A 76 -4.61 7.42 2.69
CA ARG A 76 -5.19 6.40 3.59
C ARG A 76 -4.63 6.45 5.02
N ARG A 77 -4.64 7.64 5.64
CA ARG A 77 -4.24 7.84 7.05
C ARG A 77 -5.04 6.98 8.03
N ASP A 78 -6.22 6.56 7.63
CA ASP A 78 -7.07 5.66 8.42
C ASP A 78 -6.49 4.24 8.54
N LEU A 79 -5.52 3.86 7.69
CA LEU A 79 -4.87 2.54 7.69
C LEU A 79 -3.51 2.53 8.41
N THR A 80 -3.13 3.60 9.11
CA THR A 80 -1.82 3.71 9.78
C THR A 80 -1.84 3.30 11.26
N LYS A 81 -2.84 2.53 11.68
CA LYS A 81 -2.92 2.02 13.06
C LYS A 81 -1.85 0.98 13.32
#